data_AF-A0A2E2MPT0-F1
#
_entry.id   AF-A0A2E2MPT0-F1
#
_cell.length_a   1.000
_cell.length_b   1.000
_cell.length_c   1.000
_cell.angle_alpha   90.00
_cell.angle_beta   90.00
_cell.angle_gamma   90.00
#
_symmetry.space_group_name_H-M   'P 1'
#
loop_
_entity.id
_entity.type
_entity.pdbx_description
1 polymer ?
#
loop_
_entity_poly.entity_id
_entity_poly.type
_entity_poly.pdbx_seq_one_letter_code
_entity_poly.pdbx_strand_id
1 'polypeptide(L)'
;YFLRSLCIIALLAAPKTELNILLFAGAMGLLWLGTVPLTSGLVAHMFGVRYLSMLFGITFLSHQIGSFLGVWLGGYLYQTTGSYDWVWYGSIALGFIAAALHIPIPEKHPTAAAA
;
A
#
# COMPACT_ATOMS: atom_id res chain seq x y z
N TYR A 1 -2.87 4.01 -3.75
CA TYR A 1 -3.48 3.75 -2.43
C TYR A 1 -4.92 4.22 -2.35
N PHE A 2 -5.22 5.49 -2.67
CA PHE A 2 -6.59 6.04 -2.67
C PHE A 2 -7.62 5.14 -3.37
N LEU A 3 -7.37 4.74 -4.63
CA LEU A 3 -8.27 3.87 -5.38
C LEU A 3 -8.47 2.49 -4.72
N ARG A 4 -7.43 1.91 -4.09
CA ARG A 4 -7.57 0.64 -3.36
C ARG A 4 -8.52 0.80 -2.17
N SER A 5 -8.40 1.90 -1.42
CA SER A 5 -9.33 2.19 -0.32
C SER A 5 -10.77 2.32 -0.82
N LEU A 6 -11.00 2.99 -1.95
CA LEU A 6 -12.33 3.08 -2.56
C LEU A 6 -12.87 1.71 -3.01
N CYS A 7 -12.04 0.86 -3.61
CA CYS A 7 -12.45 -0.51 -3.98
C CYS A 7 -12.87 -1.32 -2.74
N ILE A 8 -12.13 -1.21 -1.63
CA ILE A 8 -12.48 -1.89 -0.37
C ILE A 8 -13.81 -1.36 0.19
N ILE A 9 -14.00 -0.04 0.24
CA ILE A 9 -15.26 0.58 0.68
C ILE A 9 -16.43 0.07 -0.17
N ALA A 10 -16.25 0.06 -1.50
CA ALA A 10 -17.28 -0.41 -2.43
C ALA A 10 -17.65 -1.87 -2.17
N LEU A 11 -16.66 -2.76 -1.94
CA LEU A 11 -16.92 -4.16 -1.61
C LEU A 11 -17.69 -4.31 -0.28
N LEU A 12 -17.32 -3.55 0.76
CA LEU A 12 -18.00 -3.62 2.05
C LEU A 12 -19.45 -3.15 1.96
N ALA A 13 -19.72 -2.10 1.19
CA ALA A 13 -21.07 -1.56 0.98
C ALA A 13 -21.93 -2.44 0.05
N ALA A 14 -21.31 -3.17 -0.88
CA ALA A 14 -22.01 -4.01 -1.83
C ALA A 14 -22.47 -5.36 -1.23
N PRO A 15 -23.52 -5.99 -1.79
CA PRO A 15 -23.85 -7.38 -1.52
C PRO A 15 -22.68 -8.30 -1.91
N LYS A 16 -22.44 -9.36 -1.14
CA LYS A 16 -21.28 -10.26 -1.33
C LYS A 16 -21.61 -11.35 -2.36
N THR A 17 -22.07 -10.92 -3.53
CA THR A 17 -22.33 -11.81 -4.68
C THR A 17 -21.03 -12.16 -5.39
N GLU A 18 -21.03 -13.27 -6.12
CA GLU A 18 -19.89 -13.72 -6.93
C GLU A 18 -19.41 -12.61 -7.88
N LEU A 19 -20.32 -11.96 -8.59
CA LEU A 19 -19.99 -10.86 -9.51
C LEU A 19 -19.25 -9.72 -8.80
N ASN A 20 -19.73 -9.28 -7.64
CA ASN A 20 -19.11 -8.17 -6.91
C ASN A 20 -17.72 -8.54 -6.38
N ILE A 21 -17.53 -9.78 -5.94
CA ILE A 21 -16.24 -10.30 -5.51
C ILE A 21 -15.27 -10.37 -6.70
N LEU A 22 -15.72 -10.84 -7.87
CA LEU A 22 -14.90 -10.91 -9.08
C LEU A 22 -14.50 -9.51 -9.59
N LEU A 23 -15.42 -8.55 -9.59
CA LEU A 23 -15.13 -7.16 -9.94
C LEU A 23 -14.11 -6.54 -8.98
N PHE A 24 -14.28 -6.76 -7.68
CA PHE A 24 -13.31 -6.32 -6.67
C PHE A 24 -11.95 -6.97 -6.89
N ALA A 25 -11.90 -8.29 -7.09
CA ALA A 25 -10.65 -9.02 -7.29
C ALA A 25 -9.92 -8.54 -8.55
N GLY A 26 -10.64 -8.31 -9.65
CA GLY A 26 -10.08 -7.75 -10.88
C GLY A 26 -9.51 -6.34 -10.68
N ALA A 27 -10.29 -5.43 -10.06
CA ALA A 27 -9.84 -4.08 -9.76
C ALA A 27 -8.63 -4.07 -8.82
N MET A 28 -8.66 -4.88 -7.77
CA MET A 28 -7.54 -5.02 -6.84
C MET A 28 -6.32 -5.61 -7.53
N GLY A 29 -6.47 -6.62 -8.39
CA GLY A 29 -5.38 -7.21 -9.17
C GLY A 29 -4.64 -6.17 -10.00
N LEU A 30 -5.38 -5.27 -10.69
CA LEU A 30 -4.79 -4.17 -11.44
C LEU A 30 -4.07 -3.15 -10.54
N LEU A 31 -4.62 -2.88 -9.36
CA LEU A 31 -4.09 -1.86 -8.47
C LEU A 31 -2.96 -2.37 -7.56
N TRP A 32 -2.83 -3.68 -7.30
CA TRP A 32 -2.08 -4.25 -6.17
C TRP A 32 -0.56 -4.07 -6.26
N LEU A 33 0.03 -4.32 -7.43
CA LEU A 33 1.49 -4.30 -7.61
C LEU A 33 2.03 -3.01 -8.21
N GLY A 34 1.15 -2.10 -8.66
CA GLY A 34 1.57 -0.88 -9.36
C GLY A 34 2.53 0.02 -8.58
N THR A 35 2.50 -0.03 -7.24
CA THR A 35 3.34 0.82 -6.39
C THR A 35 4.79 0.38 -6.32
N VAL A 36 5.09 -0.92 -6.48
CA VAL A 36 6.46 -1.44 -6.32
C VAL A 36 7.45 -0.85 -7.34
N PRO A 37 7.21 -0.93 -8.67
CA PRO A 37 8.11 -0.35 -9.66
C PRO A 37 8.14 1.19 -9.63
N LEU A 38 7.02 1.83 -9.24
CA LEU A 38 6.97 3.29 -9.10
C LEU A 38 7.84 3.77 -7.94
N THR A 39 7.79 3.10 -6.80
CA THR A 39 8.62 3.46 -5.64
C THR A 39 10.09 3.23 -5.92
N SER A 40 10.48 2.09 -6.51
CA SER A 40 11.90 1.85 -6.84
C SER A 40 12.41 2.83 -7.90
N GLY A 41 11.57 3.18 -8.89
CA GLY A 41 11.85 4.22 -9.89
C GLY A 41 12.06 5.60 -9.27
N LEU A 42 11.18 6.01 -8.35
CA LEU A 42 11.32 7.29 -7.64
C LEU A 42 12.58 7.33 -6.76
N VAL A 43 12.90 6.23 -6.08
CA VAL A 43 14.14 6.15 -5.27
C VAL A 43 15.36 6.31 -6.17
N ALA A 44 15.41 5.60 -7.30
CA ALA A 44 16.50 5.74 -8.27
C ALA A 44 16.58 7.16 -8.85
N HIS A 45 15.43 7.78 -9.15
CA HIS A 45 15.34 9.13 -9.68
C HIS A 45 15.79 10.20 -8.67
N MET A 46 15.42 10.08 -7.39
CA MET A 46 15.68 11.09 -6.34
C MET A 46 17.05 10.92 -5.68
N PHE A 47 17.57 9.70 -5.58
CA PHE A 47 18.80 9.39 -4.82
C PHE A 47 19.92 8.76 -5.67
N GLY A 48 19.65 8.52 -6.95
CA GLY A 48 20.56 7.83 -7.85
C GLY A 48 20.64 6.33 -7.62
N VAL A 49 21.22 5.61 -8.57
CA VAL A 49 21.31 4.14 -8.52
C VAL A 49 22.32 3.61 -7.50
N ARG A 50 23.28 4.45 -7.06
CA ARG A 50 24.36 4.07 -6.13
C ARG A 50 23.83 3.52 -4.81
N TYR A 51 22.75 4.11 -4.28
CA TYR A 51 22.16 3.73 -2.99
C TYR A 51 20.82 3.01 -3.14
N LEU A 52 20.42 2.65 -4.36
CA LEU A 52 19.12 2.07 -4.67
C LEU A 52 18.85 0.82 -3.84
N SER A 53 19.79 -0.14 -3.81
CA SER A 53 19.63 -1.39 -3.06
C SER A 53 19.49 -1.17 -1.55
N MET A 54 20.22 -0.19 -0.99
CA MET A 54 20.14 0.13 0.44
C MET A 54 18.78 0.77 0.78
N LEU A 55 18.39 1.82 0.05
CA LEU A 55 17.15 2.56 0.31
C LEU A 55 15.92 1.70 0.02
N PHE A 56 15.96 0.90 -1.04
CA PHE A 56 14.92 -0.07 -1.33
C PHE A 56 14.90 -1.20 -0.30
N GLY A 57 16.06 -1.64 0.20
CA GLY A 57 16.16 -2.60 1.31
C GLY A 57 15.51 -2.10 2.60
N ILE A 58 15.69 -0.81 2.94
CA ILE A 58 15.00 -0.17 4.07
C ILE A 58 13.48 -0.16 3.83
N THR A 59 13.05 0.21 2.62
CA THR A 59 11.64 0.20 2.23
C THR A 59 11.04 -1.21 2.36
N PHE A 60 11.77 -2.22 1.92
CA PHE A 60 11.36 -3.62 2.02
C PHE A 60 11.29 -4.09 3.47
N LEU A 61 12.26 -3.73 4.32
CA LEU A 61 12.20 -4.04 5.75
C LEU A 61 10.97 -3.42 6.42
N SER A 62 10.67 -2.15 6.14
CA SER A 62 9.46 -1.48 6.63
C SER A 62 8.20 -2.20 6.15
N HIS A 63 8.19 -2.65 4.88
CA HIS A 63 7.11 -3.49 4.36
C HIS A 63 6.96 -4.81 5.13
N GLN A 64 8.06 -5.50 5.45
CA GLN A 64 8.01 -6.75 6.21
C GLN A 64 7.45 -6.56 7.62
N ILE A 65 7.83 -5.47 8.30
CA ILE A 65 7.26 -5.10 9.61
C ILE A 65 5.75 -4.87 9.47
N GLY A 66 5.33 -4.08 8.48
CA GLY A 66 3.91 -3.84 8.22
C GLY A 66 3.13 -5.13 7.88
N SER A 67 3.71 -6.01 7.07
CA SER A 67 3.12 -7.30 6.70
C SER A 67 2.96 -8.22 7.90
N PHE A 68 3.96 -8.27 8.78
CA PHE A 68 3.88 -9.02 10.02
C PHE A 68 2.76 -8.47 10.91
N LEU A 69 2.78 -7.17 11.18
CA LEU A 69 1.79 -6.52 12.05
C LEU A 69 0.37 -6.66 11.47
N GLY A 70 0.19 -6.50 10.16
CA GLY A 70 -1.10 -6.60 9.50
C GLY A 70 -1.72 -8.00 9.63
N VAL A 71 -0.96 -9.05 9.35
CA VAL A 71 -1.45 -10.44 9.46
C VAL A 71 -1.65 -10.84 10.92
N TRP A 72 -0.71 -10.48 11.80
CA TRP A 72 -0.81 -10.79 13.24
C TRP A 72 -2.01 -10.09 13.89
N LEU A 73 -2.19 -8.79 13.65
CA LEU A 73 -3.37 -8.05 14.13
C LEU A 73 -4.66 -8.60 13.52
N GLY A 74 -4.64 -9.04 12.26
CA GLY A 74 -5.79 -9.68 11.63
C GLY A 74 -6.26 -10.93 12.38
N GLY A 75 -5.31 -11.82 12.73
CA GLY A 75 -5.61 -13.00 13.54
C GLY A 75 -6.11 -12.64 14.94
N TYR A 76 -5.44 -11.70 15.61
CA TYR A 76 -5.83 -11.23 16.95
C TYR A 76 -7.23 -10.59 16.98
N LEU A 77 -7.53 -9.71 16.02
CA LEU A 77 -8.83 -9.04 15.92
C LEU A 77 -9.95 -10.04 15.64
N TYR A 78 -9.72 -11.03 14.77
CA TYR A 78 -10.71 -12.07 14.53
C TYR A 78 -10.95 -12.93 15.77
N GLN A 79 -9.88 -13.34 16.48
CA GLN A 79 -10.01 -14.13 17.71
C GLN A 79 -10.76 -13.40 18.83
N THR A 80 -10.60 -12.08 18.93
CA THR A 80 -11.20 -11.27 20.01
C THR A 80 -12.59 -10.74 19.67
N THR A 81 -12.87 -10.45 18.40
CA THR A 81 -14.13 -9.81 17.98
C THR A 81 -15.05 -10.74 17.19
N GLY A 82 -14.54 -11.87 16.68
CA GLY A 82 -15.27 -12.78 15.79
C GLY A 82 -15.51 -12.22 14.38
N SER A 83 -14.92 -11.07 14.03
CA SER A 83 -15.13 -10.40 12.74
C SER A 83 -13.82 -9.86 12.14
N TYR A 84 -13.78 -9.75 10.81
CA TYR A 84 -12.70 -9.09 10.06
C TYR A 84 -12.98 -7.62 9.76
N ASP A 85 -14.13 -7.07 10.16
CA ASP A 85 -14.52 -5.69 9.83
C ASP A 85 -13.46 -4.68 10.28
N TRP A 86 -12.88 -4.87 11.47
CA TRP A 86 -11.81 -4.02 11.98
C TRP A 86 -10.53 -4.06 11.13
N VAL A 87 -10.22 -5.20 10.51
CA VAL A 87 -9.10 -5.33 9.58
C VAL A 87 -9.37 -4.53 8.30
N TRP A 88 -10.60 -4.58 7.80
CA TRP A 88 -11.00 -3.83 6.63
C TRP A 88 -11.01 -2.32 6.87
N TYR A 89 -11.57 -1.87 8.00
CA TYR A 89 -11.55 -0.45 8.38
C TYR A 89 -10.13 0.07 8.58
N GLY A 90 -9.27 -0.70 9.24
CA GLY A 90 -7.84 -0.38 9.37
C GLY A 90 -7.14 -0.25 8.02
N SER A 91 -7.43 -1.18 7.09
CA SER A 91 -6.87 -1.16 5.73
C SER A 91 -7.32 0.07 4.93
N ILE A 92 -8.59 0.47 5.06
CA ILE A 92 -9.13 1.69 4.43
C ILE A 92 -8.40 2.93 4.97
N ALA A 93 -8.32 3.05 6.30
CA ALA A 93 -7.68 4.18 6.97
C ALA A 93 -6.20 4.30 6.58
N LEU A 94 -5.44 3.21 6.65
CA LEU A 94 -4.04 3.17 6.25
C LEU A 94 -3.87 3.50 4.76
N GLY A 95 -4.78 3.05 3.89
CA GLY A 95 -4.73 3.37 2.47
C GLY A 95 -4.95 4.85 2.17
N PHE A 96 -5.84 5.53 2.92
CA PHE A 96 -6.01 6.99 2.78
C PHE A 96 -4.84 7.77 3.39
N ILE A 97 -4.32 7.35 4.54
CA ILE A 97 -3.12 7.94 5.13
C ILE A 97 -1.95 7.81 4.14
N ALA A 98 -1.74 6.63 3.57
CA ALA A 98 -0.72 6.42 2.56
C ALA A 98 -0.93 7.34 1.35
N ALA A 99 -2.15 7.46 0.84
CA ALA A 99 -2.45 8.39 -0.26
C ALA A 99 -2.08 9.84 0.11
N ALA A 100 -2.48 10.31 1.29
CA ALA A 100 -2.19 11.66 1.77
C ALA A 100 -0.69 11.92 1.94
N LEU A 101 0.05 10.95 2.48
CA LEU A 101 1.51 11.04 2.65
C LEU A 101 2.29 11.10 1.33
N HIS A 102 1.72 10.54 0.24
CA HIS A 102 2.38 10.57 -1.07
C HIS A 102 2.17 11.89 -1.83
N ILE A 103 1.07 12.62 -1.59
CA ILE A 103 0.76 13.87 -2.30
C ILE A 103 1.87 14.95 -2.18
N PRO A 104 2.45 15.23 -0.99
CA PRO A 104 3.42 16.31 -0.85
C PRO A 104 4.86 15.90 -1.22
N ILE A 105 5.11 14.68 -1.69
CA ILE A 105 6.47 14.21 -1.97
C ILE A 105 7.05 14.98 -3.17
N PRO A 106 8.14 15.74 -2.99
CA PRO A 106 8.75 16.47 -4.10
C PRO A 106 9.61 15.51 -4.94
N GLU A 107 9.24 15.32 -6.21
CA GLU A 107 9.99 14.49 -7.17
C GLU A 107 11.18 15.25 -7.78
N LYS A 108 12.06 15.79 -6.92
CA LYS A 108 13.24 16.53 -7.37
C LYS A 108 14.36 15.57 -7.76
N HIS A 109 14.94 15.77 -8.94
CA HIS A 109 16.18 15.12 -9.35
C HIS A 109 17.32 15.58 -8.41
N PRO A 110 18.26 14.71 -7.99
CA PRO A 110 19.47 15.17 -7.33
C PRO A 110 20.19 16.05 -8.35
N THR A 111 20.22 17.36 -8.10
CA THR A 111 21.13 18.29 -8.78
C THR A 111 22.51 17.67 -8.66
N ALA A 112 23.11 17.33 -9.80
CA ALA A 112 24.50 16.90 -9.84
C ALA A 112 25.29 17.89 -8.98
N ALA A 113 25.93 17.39 -7.91
CA ALA A 113 26.89 18.20 -7.18
C ALA A 113 27.86 18.72 -8.24
N ALA A 114 27.95 20.04 -8.37
CA ALA A 114 28.90 20.68 -9.25
C ALA A 114 30.29 20.09 -8.96
N ALA A 115 30.98 19.73 -10.04
CA ALA A 115 32.24 19.00 -10.08
C ALA A 115 33.33 19.57 -9.16
#